data_AF-A0ABD0PQV1-F1
#
_entry.id   AF-A0ABD0PQV1-F1
#
_cell.length_a   1.000
_cell.length_b   1.000
_cell.length_c   1.000
_cell.angle_alpha   90.00
_cell.angle_beta   90.00
_cell.angle_gamma   90.00
#
_symmetry.space_group_name_H-M   'P 1'
#
loop_
_entity.id
_entity.type
_entity.pdbx_description
1 polymer ?
#
loop_
_entity_poly.entity_id
_entity_poly.type
_entity_poly.pdbx_seq_one_letter_code
_entity_poly.pdbx_strand_id
1 'polypeptide(L)' 'HLDSLLRQIREIVEKHTDTDVLEACSKTYHALCNEEFTIFNRVDIARSQLLDEQVDKFNRLLEDFLQE' A
#
# COMPACT_ATOMS: atom_id res chain seq x y z
N HIS A 1 2.34 -17.90 4.02
CA HIS A 1 1.37 -17.46 2.98
C HIS A 1 0.99 -15.99 3.10
N LEU A 2 0.68 -15.45 4.28
CA LEU A 2 0.35 -14.03 4.45
C LEU A 2 1.40 -13.06 3.87
N ASP A 3 2.70 -13.23 4.14
CA ASP A 3 3.72 -12.32 3.58
C ASP A 3 3.77 -12.36 2.05
N SER A 4 3.52 -13.53 1.46
CA SER A 4 3.45 -13.66 0.01
C SER A 4 2.25 -12.94 -0.58
N LEU A 5 1.11 -12.93 0.12
CA LEU A 5 -0.07 -12.17 -0.29
C LEU A 5 0.21 -10.67 -0.19
N LEU A 6 0.73 -10.20 0.94
CA LEU A 6 1.06 -8.78 1.14
C LEU A 6 2.07 -8.28 0.11
N ARG A 7 3.08 -9.09 -0.23
CA ARG A 7 4.02 -8.76 -1.31
C ARG A 7 3.33 -8.65 -2.68
N GLN A 8 2.44 -9.59 -3.01
CA GLN A 8 1.71 -9.54 -4.29
C GLN A 8 0.78 -8.32 -4.37
N ILE A 9 0.07 -7.97 -3.30
CA ILE A 9 -0.78 -6.78 -3.25
C ILE A 9 0.07 -5.52 -3.47
N ARG A 10 1.23 -5.44 -2.82
CA ARG A 10 2.19 -4.34 -3.05
C ARG A 10 2.63 -4.25 -4.51
N GLU A 11 3.03 -5.36 -5.12
CA GLU A 11 3.41 -5.38 -6.54
C GLU A 11 2.28 -4.92 -7.47
N ILE A 12 1.01 -5.20 -7.12
CA ILE A 12 -0.15 -4.71 -7.86
C ILE A 12 -0.27 -3.18 -7.73
N VAL A 13 -0.19 -2.66 -6.51
CA VAL A 13 -0.25 -1.20 -6.25
C VAL A 13 0.87 -0.45 -6.99
N GLU A 14 2.07 -1.04 -7.09
CA GLU A 14 3.21 -0.43 -7.78
C GLU A 14 3.05 -0.40 -9.32
N LYS A 15 2.25 -1.30 -9.90
CA LYS A 15 2.14 -1.50 -11.36
C LYS A 15 0.83 -1.02 -11.98
N HIS A 16 -0.19 -0.76 -11.16
CA HIS A 16 -1.53 -0.40 -11.63
C HIS A 16 -1.92 1.02 -11.21
N THR A 17 -2.64 1.71 -12.10
CA THR A 17 -3.28 3.00 -11.84
C THR A 17 -4.81 2.94 -11.98
N ASP A 18 -5.35 1.75 -12.24
CA ASP A 18 -6.79 1.50 -12.34
C ASP A 18 -7.46 1.66 -10.98
N THR A 19 -8.54 2.46 -10.93
CA THR A 19 -9.21 2.82 -9.68
C THR A 19 -9.83 1.62 -8.98
N ASP A 20 -10.44 0.70 -9.72
CA ASP A 20 -11.09 -0.48 -9.13
C ASP A 20 -10.04 -1.44 -8.56
N VAL A 21 -8.89 -1.56 -9.24
CA VAL A 21 -7.75 -2.35 -8.75
C VAL A 21 -7.20 -1.76 -7.45
N LEU A 22 -6.95 -0.45 -7.40
CA LEU A 22 -6.41 0.21 -6.21
C LEU A 22 -7.42 0.22 -5.05
N GLU A 23 -8.71 0.37 -5.32
CA GLU A 23 -9.77 0.27 -4.32
C GLU A 23 -9.83 -1.16 -3.73
N ALA A 24 -9.72 -2.19 -4.56
CA ALA A 24 -9.67 -3.58 -4.10
C ALA A 24 -8.44 -3.84 -3.21
N CYS A 25 -7.26 -3.33 -3.57
CA CYS A 25 -6.06 -3.40 -2.73
C CYS A 25 -6.27 -2.71 -1.38
N SER A 26 -6.85 -1.50 -1.38
CA SER A 26 -7.15 -0.74 -0.16
C SER A 26 -8.13 -1.48 0.75
N LYS A 27 -9.25 -1.96 0.22
CA LYS A 27 -10.24 -2.75 0.97
C LYS A 27 -9.64 -4.03 1.54
N THR A 28 -8.73 -4.67 0.81
CA THR A 28 -8.03 -5.88 1.28
C THR A 28 -7.12 -5.58 2.47
N TYR A 29 -6.30 -4.53 2.39
CA TYR A 29 -5.49 -4.10 3.54
C TYR A 29 -6.36 -3.71 4.74
N HIS A 30 -7.47 -3.00 4.52
CA HIS A 30 -8.40 -2.63 5.58
C HIS A 30 -8.97 -3.87 6.29
N ALA A 31 -9.45 -4.86 5.55
CA ALA A 31 -9.99 -6.10 6.11
C ALA A 31 -8.95 -6.92 6.87
N LEU A 32 -7.70 -6.97 6.39
CA LEU A 32 -6.60 -7.70 7.04
C LEU A 32 -6.06 -6.96 8.27
N CYS A 33 -6.23 -5.64 8.35
CA CYS A 33 -5.71 -4.80 9.43
C CYS A 33 -6.73 -4.61 10.57
N ASN A 34 -7.41 -5.70 10.96
CA ASN A 34 -8.28 -5.73 12.14
C ASN A 34 -7.45 -6.04 13.39
N GLU A 35 -7.52 -5.17 14.41
CA GLU A 35 -6.79 -5.29 15.69
C GLU A 35 -7.12 -6.56 16.48
N GLU A 36 -8.29 -7.16 16.24
CA GLU A 36 -8.67 -8.43 16.86
C GLU A 36 -7.90 -9.64 16.29
N PHE A 37 -7.23 -9.48 15.14
CA PHE A 37 -6.47 -10.56 14.52
C PHE A 37 -5.01 -10.57 14.99
N THR A 38 -4.49 -11.77 15.26
CA THR A 38 -3.07 -11.97 15.62
C THR A 38 -2.08 -11.54 14.54
N ILE A 39 -2.56 -11.32 13.31
CA ILE A 39 -1.77 -10.85 12.17
C ILE A 39 -1.68 -9.33 12.08
N PHE A 40 -2.44 -8.58 12.90
CA PHE A 40 -2.57 -7.12 12.83
C PHE A 40 -1.23 -6.41 12.67
N ASN A 41 -0.31 -6.58 13.63
CA ASN A 41 0.99 -5.90 13.63
C ASN A 41 1.79 -6.17 12.35
N ARG A 42 1.68 -7.37 11.77
CA ARG A 42 2.39 -7.73 10.53
C ARG A 42 1.79 -7.05 9.31
N VAL A 43 0.46 -7.00 9.24
CA VAL A 43 -0.27 -6.32 8.16
C VAL A 43 -0.07 -4.80 8.25
N ASP A 44 -0.13 -4.25 9.47
CA ASP A 44 0.05 -2.83 9.74
C ASP A 44 1.45 -2.35 9.32
N ILE A 45 2.52 -3.07 9.68
CA ILE A 45 3.88 -2.76 9.23
C ILE A 45 3.97 -2.75 7.70
N ALA A 46 3.43 -3.78 7.02
CA ALA A 46 3.49 -3.87 5.57
C ALA A 46 2.69 -2.74 4.88
N ARG A 47 1.56 -2.35 5.46
CA ARG A 47 0.72 -1.23 4.99
C ARG A 47 1.46 0.10 5.17
N SER A 48 2.02 0.34 6.35
CA SER A 48 2.75 1.58 6.65
C SER A 48 3.96 1.76 5.74
N GLN A 49 4.76 0.70 5.54
CA GLN A 49 5.90 0.73 4.62
C GLN A 49 5.49 1.04 3.18
N LEU A 50 4.38 0.45 2.69
CA LEU A 50 3.84 0.76 1.36
C LEU A 50 3.44 2.24 1.26
N LEU A 51 2.74 2.78 2.26
CA LEU A 51 2.29 4.16 2.25
C LEU A 51 3.47 5.15 2.34
N ASP A 52 4.45 4.88 3.21
CA ASP A 52 5.65 5.70 3.34
C ASP A 52 6.37 5.85 1.99
N GLU A 53 6.60 4.74 1.29
CA GLU A 53 7.24 4.76 -0.04
C GLU A 53 6.42 5.52 -1.09
N GLN A 54 5.09 5.37 -1.06
CA GLN A 54 4.20 6.06 -1.99
C GLN A 54 4.13 7.57 -1.71
N VAL A 55 4.11 7.97 -0.44
CA VAL A 55 4.16 9.37 -0.02
C VAL A 55 5.51 10.00 -0.40
N ASP A 56 6.61 9.30 -0.16
CA ASP A 56 7.96 9.77 -0.55
C ASP A 56 8.10 9.92 -2.06
N LYS A 57 7.52 8.99 -2.85
CA LYS A 57 7.49 9.09 -4.31
C LYS A 57 6.62 10.27 -4.75
N PHE A 58 5.44 10.43 -4.16
CA PHE A 58 4.52 11.52 -4.48
C PHE A 58 5.14 12.89 -4.18
N ASN A 59 5.76 13.06 -3.01
CA ASN A 59 6.39 14.33 -2.62
C ASN A 59 7.52 14.72 -3.57
N ARG A 60 8.38 13.77 -3.97
CA ARG A 60 9.44 14.02 -4.96
C ARG A 60 8.88 14.43 -6.31
N LEU A 61 7.88 13.70 -6.81
CA LEU A 61 7.23 14.04 -8.08
C LEU A 61 6.53 15.40 -8.04
N LEU A 62 5.93 15.74 -6.90
CA LEU A 62 5.27 17.03 -6.71
C LEU A 62 6.29 18.17 -6.64
N GLU A 63 7.41 17.98 -5.94
CA GLU A 63 8.51 18.95 -5.91
C GLU A 63 9.07 19.19 -7.30
N ASP A 64 9.39 18.13 -8.04
CA ASP A 64 9.87 18.21 -9.43
C ASP A 64 8.85 18.94 -10.33
N PHE A 65 7.56 18.60 -10.22
CA PHE A 65 6.49 19.19 -11.02
C PHE A 65 6.26 20.68 -10.73
N LEU A 66 6.45 21.13 -9.48
CA LEU A 66 6.28 22.54 -9.11
C LEU A 66 7.50 23.41 -9.41
N GLN A 67 8.66 22.81 -9.69
CA GLN A 67 9.87 23.50 -10.10
C GLN A 67 9.94 23.76 -11.63
N GLU A 68 9.06 23.12 -12.42
CA GLU A 68 8.82 23.41 -13.85
C GLU A 68 7.86 24.59 -14.07
#